data_AF-A0A8H3ABX9-F1
#
_entry.id   AF-A0A8H3ABX9-F1
#
_cell.length_a   1.000
_cell.length_b   1.000
_cell.length_c   1.000
_cell.angle_alpha   90.00
_cell.angle_beta   90.00
_cell.angle_gamma   90.00
#
_symmetry.space_group_name_H-M   'P 1'
#
loop_
_entity.id
_entity.type
_entity.pdbx_description
1 polymer ?
#
loop_
_entity_poly.entity_id
_entity_poly.type
_entity_poly.pdbx_seq_one_letter_code
_entity_poly.pdbx_strand_id
1 'polypeptide(L)'
;MSISSLILRLGYRLMGEKVNTVEWARKAVGEAEMLLGEGRQKLADDRANLGVNMDEKYPPLISAFILFNQQIRAHIAAQILVHNQPYRMAKQHTEVAPADVIWGNLGSNPYEARIRKAISYAATAGLIIFWAIPVSFGGIVSNVSQHCRLPDVVVGIISGILPPVALAILMMLLPIVLRLLARFEGIPRFTGLKLSLMSRYFIFQVIVIYNTLRTSNRESDVSRLGD
;
A
#
# COMPACT_ATOMS: atom_id res chain seq x y z
N MET A 1 2.02 6.22 -10.56
CA MET A 1 1.89 7.57 -9.97
C MET A 1 1.84 7.44 -8.45
N SER A 2 3.00 7.48 -7.80
CA SER A 2 3.15 7.15 -6.38
C SER A 2 2.86 8.38 -5.51
N ILE A 3 2.17 8.21 -4.39
CA ILE A 3 1.86 9.26 -3.39
C ILE A 3 3.11 10.05 -2.96
N SER A 4 4.30 9.44 -3.07
CA SER A 4 5.58 10.10 -2.89
C SER A 4 5.80 11.32 -3.81
N SER A 5 5.32 11.28 -5.06
CA SER A 5 5.37 12.43 -5.99
C SER A 5 4.43 13.58 -5.61
N LEU A 6 3.33 13.27 -4.89
CA LEU A 6 2.34 14.26 -4.48
C LEU A 6 2.77 14.96 -3.19
N ILE A 7 3.43 14.23 -2.28
CA ILE A 7 4.05 14.78 -1.06
C ILE A 7 5.29 15.62 -1.42
N LEU A 8 6.12 15.19 -2.39
CA LEU A 8 7.29 15.96 -2.82
C LEU A 8 6.89 17.31 -3.45
N ARG A 9 5.77 17.35 -4.19
CA ARG A 9 5.27 18.54 -4.87
C ARG A 9 4.59 19.54 -3.93
N LEU A 10 4.05 19.08 -2.80
CA LEU A 10 3.46 19.93 -1.75
C LEU A 10 4.50 20.39 -0.71
N GLY A 11 5.46 19.54 -0.33
CA GLY A 11 6.49 19.89 0.66
C GLY A 11 7.50 20.93 0.17
N TYR A 12 7.88 20.88 -1.12
CA TYR A 12 8.82 21.84 -1.72
C TYR A 12 8.27 23.28 -1.81
N ARG A 13 6.95 23.48 -1.67
CA ARG A 13 6.34 24.81 -1.79
C ARG A 13 6.49 25.69 -0.54
N LEU A 14 6.87 25.12 0.61
CA LEU A 14 6.97 25.86 1.88
C LEU A 14 8.41 26.14 2.33
N MET A 15 9.42 25.45 1.79
CA MET A 15 10.81 25.53 2.28
C MET A 15 11.87 25.32 1.17
N GLY A 16 11.54 25.63 -0.09
CA GLY A 16 12.46 25.50 -1.23
C GLY A 16 13.02 26.85 -1.67
N GLU A 17 14.33 26.93 -1.88
CA GLU A 17 15.00 28.06 -2.53
C GLU A 17 14.38 28.30 -3.93
N LYS A 18 14.18 29.56 -4.32
CA LYS A 18 13.63 29.94 -5.63
C LYS A 18 14.66 29.63 -6.72
N VAL A 19 14.65 28.40 -7.23
CA VAL A 19 15.51 28.00 -8.35
C VAL A 19 14.85 28.39 -9.67
N ASN A 20 15.65 28.92 -10.59
CA ASN A 20 15.20 29.22 -11.94
C ASN A 20 14.75 27.91 -12.63
N THR A 21 13.46 27.77 -12.88
CA THR A 21 12.85 26.50 -13.32
C THR A 21 13.43 26.02 -14.65
N VAL A 22 13.88 26.93 -15.51
CA VAL A 22 14.48 26.61 -16.81
C VAL A 22 15.86 25.99 -16.63
N GLU A 23 16.71 26.54 -15.76
CA GLU A 23 18.04 25.99 -15.49
C GLU A 23 17.94 24.64 -14.78
N TRP A 24 17.04 24.52 -13.80
CA TRP A 24 16.77 23.25 -13.14
C TRP A 24 16.30 22.18 -14.13
N ALA A 25 15.36 22.52 -15.03
CA ALA A 25 14.85 21.57 -16.02
C ALA A 25 15.95 21.14 -17.01
N ARG A 26 16.80 22.07 -17.48
CA ARG A 26 17.95 21.74 -18.33
C ARG A 26 18.93 20.80 -17.64
N LYS A 27 19.25 21.07 -16.37
CA LYS A 27 20.11 20.20 -15.56
C LYS A 27 19.49 18.81 -15.37
N ALA A 28 18.21 18.74 -15.00
CA ALA A 28 17.50 17.48 -14.79
C ALA A 28 17.36 16.66 -16.09
N VAL A 29 17.16 17.31 -17.24
CA VAL A 29 17.16 16.63 -18.55
C VAL A 29 18.54 16.10 -18.88
N GLY A 30 19.60 16.89 -18.67
CA GLY A 30 20.98 16.42 -18.89
C GLY A 30 21.37 15.23 -18.01
N GLU A 31 20.99 15.26 -16.72
CA GLU A 31 21.18 14.12 -15.80
C GLU A 31 20.37 12.89 -16.25
N ALA A 32 19.12 13.08 -16.67
CA ALA A 32 18.28 11.97 -17.15
C ALA A 32 18.82 11.37 -18.47
N GLU A 33 19.29 12.20 -19.40
CA GLU A 33 19.92 11.75 -20.64
C GLU A 33 21.21 10.97 -20.37
N MET A 34 22.01 11.41 -19.40
CA MET A 34 23.21 10.68 -18.96
C MET A 34 22.85 9.29 -18.42
N LEU A 35 21.88 9.22 -17.49
CA LEU A 35 21.41 7.94 -16.93
C LEU A 35 20.81 7.02 -18.00
N LEU A 36 20.06 7.58 -18.95
CA LEU A 36 19.52 6.83 -20.09
C LEU A 36 20.63 6.35 -21.03
N GLY A 37 21.65 7.18 -21.29
CA GLY A 37 22.82 6.84 -22.09
C GLY A 37 23.59 5.67 -21.48
N GLU A 38 23.92 5.76 -20.19
CA GLU A 38 24.55 4.67 -19.44
C GLU A 38 23.70 3.40 -19.46
N GLY A 39 22.39 3.52 -19.25
CA GLY A 39 21.47 2.38 -19.27
C GLY A 39 21.42 1.69 -20.64
N ARG A 40 21.39 2.47 -21.73
CA ARG A 40 21.40 1.95 -23.10
C ARG A 40 22.73 1.31 -23.48
N GLN A 41 23.85 1.90 -23.07
CA GLN A 41 25.18 1.33 -23.29
C GLN A 41 25.33 0.00 -22.57
N LYS A 42 24.94 -0.07 -21.29
CA LYS A 42 24.90 -1.33 -20.51
C LYS A 42 24.10 -2.41 -21.25
N LEU A 43 22.88 -2.08 -21.69
CA LEU A 43 22.04 -3.01 -22.45
C LEU A 43 22.64 -3.44 -23.80
N ALA A 44 23.37 -2.56 -24.49
CA ALA A 44 24.02 -2.86 -25.76
C ALA A 44 25.22 -3.80 -25.56
N ASP A 45 26.04 -3.54 -24.55
CA ASP A 45 27.17 -4.38 -24.16
C ASP A 45 26.69 -5.77 -23.71
N ASP A 46 25.60 -5.83 -22.95
CA ASP A 46 24.97 -7.10 -22.54
C ASP A 46 24.48 -7.91 -23.74
N ARG A 47 23.84 -7.25 -24.72
CA ARG A 47 23.35 -7.91 -25.94
C ARG A 47 24.49 -8.43 -26.80
N ALA A 48 25.61 -7.72 -26.84
CA ALA A 48 26.81 -8.13 -27.58
C ALA A 48 27.51 -9.33 -26.94
N ASN A 49 27.43 -9.48 -25.61
CA ASN A 49 28.11 -10.53 -24.84
C ASN A 49 27.22 -11.71 -24.44
N LEU A 50 26.04 -11.86 -25.05
CA LEU A 50 25.12 -12.98 -24.84
C LEU A 50 25.84 -14.33 -25.05
N GLY A 51 26.17 -15.03 -23.95
CA GLY A 51 26.71 -16.39 -23.96
C GLY A 51 28.23 -16.53 -23.91
N VAL A 52 29.01 -15.45 -23.81
CA VAL A 52 30.48 -15.49 -23.91
C VAL A 52 31.20 -15.32 -22.57
N ASN A 53 30.65 -14.55 -21.63
CA ASN A 53 31.23 -14.37 -20.29
C ASN A 53 30.13 -14.42 -19.22
N MET A 54 30.19 -15.41 -18.34
CA MET A 54 29.34 -15.53 -17.15
C MET A 54 29.93 -14.78 -15.95
N ASP A 55 30.63 -13.67 -16.18
CA ASP A 55 30.88 -12.70 -15.12
C ASP A 55 29.56 -11.93 -14.95
N GLU A 56 28.66 -12.49 -14.12
CA GLU A 56 27.25 -12.12 -13.96
C GLU A 56 27.04 -10.64 -13.57
N LYS A 57 27.08 -9.76 -14.57
CA LYS A 57 26.70 -8.35 -14.41
C LYS A 57 25.21 -8.20 -14.06
N TYR A 58 24.39 -9.18 -14.43
CA TYR A 58 23.00 -9.33 -14.03
C TYR A 58 22.78 -10.74 -13.49
N PRO A 59 22.65 -10.92 -12.17
CA PRO A 59 22.36 -12.24 -11.64
C PRO A 59 20.98 -12.70 -12.15
N PRO A 60 20.85 -13.96 -12.59
CA PRO A 60 19.59 -14.49 -13.05
C PRO A 60 18.55 -14.38 -11.93
N LEU A 61 17.45 -13.71 -12.24
CA LEU A 61 16.31 -13.59 -11.34
C LEU A 61 15.59 -14.95 -11.26
N ILE A 62 15.00 -15.24 -10.10
CA ILE A 62 14.22 -16.47 -9.86
C ILE A 62 12.81 -16.37 -10.48
N SER A 63 12.66 -15.59 -11.55
CA SER A 63 11.38 -15.36 -12.24
C SER A 63 11.61 -15.23 -13.75
N ALA A 64 10.63 -15.68 -14.53
CA ALA A 64 10.66 -15.65 -15.97
C ALA A 64 9.27 -15.34 -16.54
N PHE A 65 9.24 -14.70 -17.70
CA PHE A 65 8.01 -14.51 -18.48
C PHE A 65 7.96 -15.55 -19.60
N ILE A 66 6.84 -16.26 -19.70
CA ILE A 66 6.63 -17.30 -20.71
C ILE A 66 5.44 -16.87 -21.55
N LEU A 67 5.63 -16.80 -22.87
CA LEU A 67 4.59 -16.48 -23.83
C LEU A 67 4.11 -17.76 -24.51
N PHE A 68 2.80 -17.92 -24.60
CA PHE A 68 2.16 -19.02 -25.30
C PHE A 68 1.45 -18.49 -26.53
N ASN A 69 1.42 -19.26 -27.62
CA ASN A 69 0.70 -18.91 -28.85
C ASN A 69 -0.84 -18.87 -28.63
N GLN A 70 -1.34 -19.61 -27.64
CA GLN A 70 -2.78 -19.69 -27.33
C GLN A 70 -3.03 -19.40 -25.85
N GLN A 71 -4.07 -18.61 -25.56
CA GLN A 71 -4.46 -18.24 -24.19
C GLN A 71 -4.86 -19.45 -23.34
N ILE A 72 -5.50 -20.46 -23.93
CA ILE A 72 -5.88 -21.69 -23.23
C ILE A 72 -4.66 -22.44 -22.67
N ARG A 73 -3.55 -22.46 -23.41
CA ARG A 73 -2.30 -23.10 -22.97
C ARG A 73 -1.68 -22.36 -21.79
N ALA A 74 -1.78 -21.03 -21.77
CA ALA A 74 -1.31 -20.22 -20.65
C ALA A 74 -2.12 -20.49 -19.37
N HIS A 75 -3.44 -20.61 -19.48
CA HIS A 75 -4.30 -20.95 -18.34
C HIS A 75 -4.08 -22.38 -17.84
N ILE A 76 -3.91 -23.35 -18.74
CA ILE A 76 -3.54 -24.73 -18.37
C ILE A 76 -2.19 -24.73 -17.66
N ALA A 77 -1.18 -24.08 -18.24
CA ALA A 77 0.15 -23.99 -17.64
C ALA A 77 0.12 -23.37 -16.23
N ALA A 78 -0.74 -22.37 -16.00
CA ALA A 78 -0.92 -21.70 -14.72
C ALA A 78 -1.57 -22.57 -13.63
N GLN A 79 -2.30 -23.62 -14.03
CA GLN A 79 -3.08 -24.48 -13.13
C GLN A 79 -2.39 -25.81 -12.82
N ILE A 80 -1.45 -26.25 -13.67
CA ILE A 80 -0.72 -27.50 -13.46
C ILE A 80 0.40 -27.36 -12.42
N LEU A 81 0.66 -28.44 -11.68
CA LEU A 81 1.84 -28.54 -10.84
C LEU A 81 3.07 -28.75 -11.72
N VAL A 82 3.89 -27.70 -11.87
CA VAL A 82 5.11 -27.75 -12.72
C VAL A 82 6.25 -28.53 -12.04
N HIS A 83 6.32 -28.53 -10.71
CA HIS A 83 7.41 -29.14 -9.97
C HIS A 83 6.92 -29.84 -8.70
N ASN A 84 7.51 -30.99 -8.38
CA ASN A 84 7.12 -31.79 -7.21
C ASN A 84 7.54 -31.15 -5.88
N GLN A 85 8.66 -30.41 -5.84
CA GLN A 85 9.08 -29.75 -4.60
C GLN A 85 8.17 -28.53 -4.33
N PRO A 86 7.64 -28.40 -3.11
CA PRO A 86 6.84 -27.24 -2.75
C PRO A 86 7.69 -25.96 -2.86
N TYR A 87 7.05 -24.82 -3.13
CA TYR A 87 7.67 -23.49 -3.26
C TYR A 87 8.51 -23.23 -4.52
N ARG A 88 8.80 -24.25 -5.33
CA ARG A 88 9.51 -24.08 -6.60
C ARG A 88 8.50 -23.94 -7.73
N MET A 89 8.62 -22.88 -8.53
CA MET A 89 7.63 -22.53 -9.58
C MET A 89 6.17 -22.46 -9.08
N ALA A 90 5.97 -22.22 -7.77
CA ALA A 90 4.67 -22.36 -7.12
C ALA A 90 3.73 -21.15 -7.32
N LYS A 91 4.27 -19.98 -7.67
CA LYS A 91 3.48 -18.78 -7.96
C LYS A 91 3.53 -18.50 -9.44
N GLN A 92 2.38 -18.66 -10.09
CA GLN A 92 2.21 -18.39 -11.51
C GLN A 92 1.12 -17.35 -11.67
N HIS A 93 1.30 -16.45 -12.63
CA HIS A 93 0.37 -15.36 -12.89
C HIS A 93 0.07 -15.35 -14.37
N THR A 94 -1.19 -15.59 -14.72
CA THR A 94 -1.69 -15.45 -16.09
C THR A 94 -2.10 -14.00 -16.35
N GLU A 95 -2.12 -13.60 -17.62
CA GLU A 95 -2.70 -12.32 -18.08
C GLU A 95 -2.06 -11.08 -17.42
N VAL A 96 -0.74 -11.12 -17.24
CA VAL A 96 0.01 -10.01 -16.64
C VAL A 96 0.34 -8.97 -17.69
N ALA A 97 -0.21 -7.77 -17.56
CA ALA A 97 0.19 -6.63 -18.37
C ALA A 97 1.59 -6.13 -17.93
N PRO A 98 2.50 -5.76 -18.86
CA PRO A 98 3.83 -5.26 -18.51
C PRO A 98 3.81 -4.01 -17.59
N ALA A 99 2.78 -3.18 -17.73
CA ALA A 99 2.58 -1.99 -16.90
C ALA A 99 2.12 -2.31 -15.47
N ASP A 100 1.56 -3.50 -15.22
CA ASP A 100 1.14 -3.94 -13.88
C ASP A 100 2.28 -4.57 -13.07
N VAL A 101 3.43 -4.83 -13.70
CA VAL A 101 4.57 -5.49 -13.08
C VAL A 101 5.39 -4.51 -12.24
N ILE A 102 5.68 -4.90 -11.01
CA ILE A 102 6.63 -4.21 -10.13
C ILE A 102 7.98 -4.90 -10.29
N TRP A 103 8.82 -4.37 -11.19
CA TRP A 103 10.12 -4.96 -11.54
C TRP A 103 11.05 -5.17 -10.33
N GLY A 104 11.04 -4.26 -9.36
CA GLY A 104 11.85 -4.37 -8.14
C GLY A 104 11.48 -5.55 -7.21
N ASN A 105 10.31 -6.15 -7.38
CA ASN A 105 9.83 -7.25 -6.55
C ASN A 105 9.96 -8.63 -7.23
N LEU A 106 10.39 -8.68 -8.51
CA LEU A 106 10.47 -9.93 -9.29
C LEU A 106 11.54 -10.91 -8.80
N GLY A 107 12.59 -10.42 -8.14
CA GLY A 107 13.69 -11.23 -7.60
C GLY A 107 13.46 -11.76 -6.19
N SER A 108 12.29 -11.51 -5.59
CA SER A 108 12.06 -11.85 -4.19
C SER A 108 12.01 -13.37 -3.97
N ASN A 109 12.77 -13.86 -2.99
CA ASN A 109 12.69 -15.26 -2.59
C ASN A 109 11.27 -15.57 -2.04
N PRO A 110 10.59 -16.65 -2.47
CA PRO A 110 9.24 -16.99 -1.99
C PRO A 110 9.13 -17.13 -0.47
N TYR A 111 10.20 -17.58 0.20
CA TYR A 111 10.23 -17.71 1.66
C TYR A 111 10.23 -16.34 2.34
N GLU A 112 11.14 -15.46 1.91
CA GLU A 112 11.25 -14.08 2.41
C GLU A 112 9.95 -13.28 2.14
N ALA A 113 9.36 -13.44 0.95
CA ALA A 113 8.08 -12.83 0.61
C ALA A 113 6.94 -13.31 1.54
N ARG A 114 6.96 -14.57 1.99
CA ARG A 114 5.97 -15.07 2.95
C ARG A 114 6.18 -14.49 4.35
N ILE A 115 7.43 -14.37 4.81
CA ILE A 115 7.74 -13.73 6.10
C ILE A 115 7.33 -12.26 6.07
N ARG A 116 7.69 -11.51 5.03
CA ARG A 116 7.26 -10.11 4.86
C ARG A 116 5.75 -9.96 4.87
N LYS A 117 5.04 -10.87 4.20
CA LYS A 117 3.57 -10.93 4.23
C LYS A 117 3.05 -11.18 5.66
N ALA A 118 3.59 -12.17 6.37
CA ALA A 118 3.17 -12.46 7.75
C ALA A 118 3.38 -11.26 8.68
N ILE A 119 4.55 -10.61 8.61
CA ILE A 119 4.86 -9.38 9.37
C ILE A 119 3.87 -8.26 8.99
N SER A 120 3.58 -8.08 7.71
CA SER A 120 2.63 -7.05 7.27
C SER A 120 1.21 -7.31 7.79
N TYR A 121 0.76 -8.56 7.85
CA TYR A 121 -0.55 -8.90 8.42
C TYR A 121 -0.56 -8.73 9.95
N ALA A 122 0.51 -9.13 10.65
CA ALA A 122 0.64 -8.89 12.09
C ALA A 122 0.64 -7.39 12.43
N ALA A 123 1.38 -6.58 11.66
CA ALA A 123 1.38 -5.13 11.79
C ALA A 123 0.00 -4.52 11.50
N THR A 124 -0.74 -5.06 10.52
CA THR A 124 -2.13 -4.64 10.25
C THR A 124 -3.05 -4.98 11.43
N ALA A 125 -2.91 -6.16 12.02
CA ALA A 125 -3.68 -6.56 13.20
C ALA A 125 -3.38 -5.66 14.41
N GLY A 126 -2.10 -5.37 14.67
CA GLY A 126 -1.68 -4.43 15.71
C GLY A 126 -2.22 -3.01 15.46
N LEU A 127 -2.17 -2.55 14.21
CA LEU A 127 -2.74 -1.27 13.81
C LEU A 127 -4.24 -1.21 14.12
N ILE A 128 -5.02 -2.25 13.84
CA ILE A 128 -6.46 -2.32 14.14
C ILE A 128 -6.72 -2.12 15.64
N ILE A 129 -5.97 -2.81 16.50
CA ILE A 129 -6.13 -2.73 17.95
C ILE A 129 -5.78 -1.33 18.46
N PHE A 130 -4.65 -0.79 18.02
CA PHE A 130 -4.19 0.55 18.42
C PHE A 130 -5.13 1.65 17.89
N TRP A 131 -5.80 1.43 16.76
CA TRP A 131 -6.73 2.39 16.16
C TRP A 131 -8.01 2.63 16.98
N ALA A 132 -8.34 1.75 17.92
CA ALA A 132 -9.45 1.99 18.84
C ALA A 132 -9.23 3.22 19.73
N ILE A 133 -7.97 3.54 20.06
CA ILE A 133 -7.59 4.67 20.94
C ILE A 133 -7.95 6.04 20.31
N PRO A 134 -7.53 6.38 19.08
CA PRO A 134 -7.91 7.66 18.47
C PRO A 134 -9.41 7.75 18.17
N VAL A 135 -10.08 6.61 17.89
CA VAL A 135 -11.53 6.59 17.66
C VAL A 135 -12.30 6.89 18.94
N SER A 136 -11.92 6.30 20.08
CA SER A 136 -12.57 6.56 21.37
C SER A 136 -12.37 7.99 21.84
N PHE A 137 -11.22 8.60 21.56
CA PHE A 137 -10.96 10.01 21.86
C PHE A 137 -11.98 10.96 21.19
N GLY A 138 -12.37 10.67 19.94
CA GLY A 138 -13.41 11.43 19.24
C GLY A 138 -14.77 11.40 19.96
N GLY A 139 -15.10 10.28 20.62
CA GLY A 139 -16.31 10.14 21.43
C GLY A 139 -16.24 10.80 22.81
N ILE A 140 -15.05 10.97 23.38
CA ILE A 140 -14.88 11.71 24.64
C ILE A 140 -15.05 13.21 24.39
N VAL A 141 -14.48 13.72 23.29
CA VAL A 141 -14.57 15.15 22.92
C VAL A 141 -16.01 15.61 22.72
N SER A 142 -16.89 14.76 22.18
CA SER A 142 -18.32 15.11 22.05
C SER A 142 -19.01 15.31 23.40
N ASN A 143 -18.66 14.51 24.41
CA ASN A 143 -19.24 14.58 25.76
C ASN A 143 -18.68 15.74 26.60
N VAL A 144 -17.42 16.15 26.39
CA VAL A 144 -16.81 17.29 27.11
C VAL A 144 -17.51 18.61 26.78
N SER A 145 -18.11 18.73 25.59
CA SER A 145 -18.90 19.91 25.20
C SER A 145 -20.12 20.15 26.10
N GLN A 146 -20.62 19.13 26.80
CA GLN A 146 -21.72 19.25 27.76
C GLN A 146 -21.31 19.89 29.10
N HIS A 147 -20.02 19.94 29.40
CA HIS A 147 -19.49 20.44 30.69
C HIS A 147 -18.85 21.83 30.57
N CYS A 148 -18.61 22.33 29.35
CA CYS A 148 -18.07 23.67 29.12
C CYS A 148 -19.21 24.70 28.98
N ARG A 149 -19.18 25.75 29.82
CA ARG A 149 -20.12 26.89 29.78
C ARG A 149 -19.89 27.76 28.53
N LEU A 150 -20.31 27.28 27.37
CA LEU A 150 -20.30 27.98 26.08
C LEU A 150 -21.74 28.20 25.61
N PRO A 151 -22.02 29.21 24.76
CA PRO A 151 -23.36 29.47 24.25
C PRO A 151 -23.92 28.28 23.45
N ASP A 152 -25.18 27.93 23.68
CA ASP A 152 -25.84 26.69 23.20
C ASP A 152 -25.69 26.45 21.68
N VAL A 153 -25.70 27.52 20.87
CA VAL A 153 -25.56 27.43 19.42
C VAL A 153 -24.17 26.91 19.02
N VAL A 154 -23.12 27.33 19.73
CA VAL A 154 -21.74 26.92 19.45
C VAL A 154 -21.48 25.51 19.97
N VAL A 155 -22.05 25.15 21.11
CA VAL A 155 -21.99 23.78 21.67
C VAL A 155 -22.68 22.77 20.76
N GLY A 156 -23.85 23.10 20.21
CA GLY A 156 -24.58 22.23 19.29
C GLY A 156 -23.82 21.97 17.97
N ILE A 157 -23.20 22.99 17.40
CA ILE A 157 -22.38 22.87 16.18
C ILE A 157 -21.14 22.01 16.44
N ILE A 158 -20.43 22.27 17.53
CA ILE A 158 -19.22 21.52 17.89
C ILE A 158 -19.57 20.06 18.22
N SER A 159 -20.60 19.81 19.02
CA SER A 159 -20.99 18.45 19.41
C SER A 159 -21.55 17.63 18.24
N GLY A 160 -22.26 18.27 17.30
CA GLY A 160 -22.86 17.58 16.15
C GLY A 160 -21.91 17.35 14.97
N ILE A 161 -21.01 18.29 14.67
CA ILE A 161 -20.21 18.27 13.43
C ILE A 161 -18.76 17.86 13.68
N LEU A 162 -18.17 18.22 14.83
CA LEU A 162 -16.76 17.93 15.12
C LEU A 162 -16.45 16.43 15.13
N PRO A 163 -17.27 15.55 15.77
CA PRO A 163 -16.94 14.13 15.83
C PRO A 163 -16.99 13.43 14.46
N PRO A 164 -18.02 13.64 13.60
CA PRO A 164 -18.02 13.09 12.24
C PRO A 164 -16.87 13.58 11.38
N VAL A 165 -16.49 14.86 11.46
CA VAL A 165 -15.39 15.43 10.68
C VAL A 165 -14.04 14.88 11.15
N ALA A 166 -13.81 14.82 12.46
CA ALA A 166 -12.60 14.23 13.03
C ALA A 166 -12.46 12.76 12.64
N LEU A 167 -13.57 12.00 12.69
CA LEU A 167 -13.60 10.61 12.27
C LEU A 167 -13.33 10.47 10.77
N ALA A 168 -13.88 11.35 9.92
CA ALA A 168 -13.66 11.33 8.48
C ALA A 168 -12.18 11.57 8.13
N ILE A 169 -11.53 12.54 8.79
CA ILE A 169 -10.09 12.81 8.62
C ILE A 169 -9.27 11.59 9.06
N LEU A 170 -9.62 10.98 10.19
CA LEU A 170 -8.97 9.78 10.67
C LEU A 170 -9.12 8.61 9.67
N MET A 171 -10.32 8.40 9.13
CA MET A 171 -10.58 7.35 8.12
C MET A 171 -9.86 7.61 6.80
N MET A 172 -9.59 8.88 6.43
CA MET A 172 -8.78 9.23 5.26
C MET A 172 -7.31 8.85 5.44
N LEU A 173 -6.77 8.92 6.66
CA LEU A 173 -5.38 8.58 6.97
C LEU A 173 -5.12 7.07 6.87
N LEU A 174 -6.10 6.25 7.28
CA LEU A 174 -5.98 4.79 7.32
C LEU A 174 -5.51 4.13 5.99
N PRO A 175 -6.14 4.38 4.81
CA PRO A 175 -5.73 3.75 3.55
C PRO A 175 -4.33 4.17 3.12
N ILE A 176 -3.80 5.30 3.61
CA ILE A 176 -2.42 5.73 3.35
C ILE A 176 -1.45 4.82 4.10
N VAL A 177 -1.72 4.57 5.40
CA VAL A 177 -0.91 3.68 6.24
C VAL A 177 -0.95 2.25 5.71
N LEU A 178 -2.15 1.72 5.43
CA LEU A 178 -2.30 0.36 4.89
C LEU A 178 -1.59 0.17 3.55
N ARG A 179 -1.55 1.21 2.71
CA ARG A 179 -0.84 1.16 1.42
C ARG A 179 0.67 1.10 1.60
N LEU A 180 1.20 1.79 2.62
CA LEU A 180 2.62 1.70 2.97
C LEU A 180 2.98 0.27 3.41
N LEU A 181 2.16 -0.34 4.27
CA LEU A 181 2.33 -1.74 4.69
C LEU A 181 2.19 -2.71 3.50
N ALA A 182 1.22 -2.51 2.62
CA ALA A 182 1.03 -3.34 1.42
C ALA A 182 2.22 -3.27 0.45
N ARG A 183 2.91 -2.13 0.37
CA ARG A 183 4.13 -1.98 -0.44
C ARG A 183 5.30 -2.78 0.13
N PHE A 184 5.37 -2.94 1.46
CA PHE A 184 6.41 -3.71 2.14
C PHE A 184 6.31 -5.23 1.88
N GLU A 185 5.15 -5.73 1.46
CA GLU A 185 4.92 -7.17 1.25
C GLU A 185 5.71 -7.78 0.09
N GLY A 186 6.22 -6.96 -0.84
CA GLY A 186 6.95 -7.45 -2.01
C GLY A 186 6.06 -8.14 -3.04
N ILE A 187 4.79 -7.73 -3.19
CA ILE A 187 3.90 -8.28 -4.22
C ILE A 187 4.42 -7.84 -5.61
N PRO A 188 4.55 -8.74 -6.60
CA PRO A 188 5.14 -8.42 -7.91
C PRO A 188 4.19 -7.67 -8.86
N ARG A 189 2.92 -7.45 -8.47
CA ARG A 189 1.88 -6.80 -9.28
C ARG A 189 1.22 -5.64 -8.55
N PHE A 190 0.94 -4.54 -9.25
CA PHE A 190 0.18 -3.43 -8.66
C PHE A 190 -1.28 -3.82 -8.39
N THR A 191 -1.89 -4.61 -9.26
CA THR A 191 -3.26 -5.14 -9.05
C THR A 191 -3.33 -5.99 -7.79
N GLY A 192 -2.34 -6.88 -7.58
CA GLY A 192 -2.26 -7.69 -6.37
C GLY A 192 -2.09 -6.85 -5.10
N LEU A 193 -1.29 -5.78 -5.16
CA LEU A 193 -1.11 -4.84 -4.06
C LEU A 193 -2.42 -4.10 -3.73
N LYS A 194 -3.14 -3.62 -4.75
CA LYS A 194 -4.45 -2.95 -4.58
C LYS A 194 -5.48 -3.91 -3.98
N LEU A 195 -5.51 -5.16 -4.42
CA LEU A 195 -6.43 -6.17 -3.89
C LEU A 195 -6.14 -6.46 -2.40
N SER A 196 -4.86 -6.62 -2.03
CA SER A 196 -4.44 -6.78 -0.63
C SER A 196 -4.88 -5.59 0.23
N LEU A 197 -4.66 -4.37 -0.28
CA LEU A 197 -5.08 -3.13 0.38
C LEU A 197 -6.60 -3.09 0.61
N MET A 198 -7.39 -3.37 -0.42
CA MET A 198 -8.86 -3.36 -0.34
C MET A 198 -9.38 -4.40 0.66
N SER A 199 -8.86 -5.63 0.61
CA SER A 199 -9.24 -6.69 1.54
C SER A 199 -8.94 -6.32 2.99
N ARG A 200 -7.78 -5.72 3.27
CA ARG A 200 -7.42 -5.25 4.61
C ARG A 200 -8.31 -4.12 5.10
N TYR A 201 -8.57 -3.16 4.23
CA TYR A 201 -9.46 -2.04 4.54
C TYR A 201 -10.87 -2.54 4.87
N PHE A 202 -11.38 -3.51 4.11
CA PHE A 202 -12.66 -4.14 4.39
C PHE A 202 -12.68 -4.83 5.77
N ILE A 203 -11.68 -5.67 6.08
CA ILE A 203 -11.58 -6.34 7.39
C ILE A 203 -11.52 -5.31 8.53
N PHE A 204 -10.75 -4.24 8.35
CA PHE A 204 -10.67 -3.14 9.31
C PHE A 204 -12.06 -2.52 9.57
N GLN A 205 -12.78 -2.16 8.50
CA GLN A 205 -14.10 -1.54 8.62
C GLN A 205 -15.10 -2.46 9.34
N VAL A 206 -15.10 -3.76 9.01
CA VAL A 206 -15.96 -4.75 9.68
C VAL A 206 -15.66 -4.81 11.18
N ILE A 207 -14.38 -4.83 11.58
CA ILE A 207 -13.99 -4.89 12.99
C ILE A 207 -14.41 -3.60 13.73
N VAL A 208 -14.20 -2.42 13.13
CA VAL A 208 -14.58 -1.15 13.76
C VAL A 208 -16.10 -1.05 13.93
N ILE A 209 -16.87 -1.36 12.88
CA ILE A 209 -18.33 -1.35 12.93
C ILE A 209 -18.84 -2.36 13.97
N TYR A 210 -18.32 -3.58 13.96
CA TYR A 210 -18.68 -4.60 14.94
C TYR A 210 -18.42 -4.14 16.39
N ASN A 211 -17.25 -3.56 16.66
CA ASN A 211 -16.93 -3.06 17.99
C ASN A 211 -17.88 -1.93 18.43
N THR A 212 -18.22 -1.03 17.51
CA THR A 212 -19.13 0.09 17.76
C THR A 212 -20.57 -0.38 18.03
N LEU A 213 -21.06 -1.36 17.27
CA LEU A 213 -22.37 -1.96 17.50
C LEU A 213 -22.43 -2.69 18.85
N ARG A 214 -21.36 -3.42 19.21
CA ARG A 214 -21.26 -4.10 20.50
C ARG A 214 -21.32 -3.12 21.68
N THR A 215 -20.64 -1.97 21.58
CA THR A 215 -20.71 -0.94 22.63
C THR A 215 -22.10 -0.34 22.75
N SER A 216 -22.77 -0.08 21.61
CA SER A 216 -24.14 0.42 21.61
C SER A 216 -25.14 -0.55 22.24
N ASN A 217 -25.04 -1.86 21.95
CA ASN A 217 -25.94 -2.85 22.53
C ASN A 217 -25.73 -3.02 24.05
N ARG A 218 -24.48 -2.92 24.53
CA ARG A 218 -24.20 -2.98 25.97
C ARG A 218 -24.83 -1.83 26.74
N GLU A 219 -24.88 -0.65 26.15
CA GLU A 219 -25.49 0.53 26.76
C GLU A 219 -27.00 0.36 26.89
N SER A 220 -27.67 -0.21 25.87
CA SER A 220 -29.10 -0.51 25.94
C SER A 220 -29.47 -1.59 26.97
N ASP A 221 -28.60 -2.57 27.24
CA ASP A 221 -28.87 -3.60 28.26
C ASP A 221 -28.71 -3.06 29.68
N VAL A 222 -27.75 -2.15 29.90
CA VAL A 222 -27.54 -1.50 31.21
C VAL A 222 -28.74 -0.61 31.55
N SER A 223 -29.28 0.13 30.59
CA SER A 223 -30.49 0.94 30.79
C SER A 223 -31.72 0.10 31.16
N ARG A 224 -31.80 -1.15 30.71
CA ARG A 224 -32.93 -2.06 30.99
C ARG A 224 -32.85 -2.79 32.32
N LEU A 225 -31.68 -2.80 32.96
CA LEU A 225 -31.47 -3.40 34.28
C LEU A 225 -31.51 -2.36 35.41
N GLY A 226 -31.55 -1.07 35.06
CA GLY A 226 -31.66 0.05 36.00
C GLY A 226 -33.08 0.57 36.24
N ASP A 227 -34.06 0.06 35.50
CA ASP A 227 -35.51 0.26 35.69
C ASP A 227 -36.14 -0.98 36.33
#